data_AF-A0A357MPB9-F1
#
_entry.id   AF-A0A357MPB9-F1
#
_cell.length_a   1.000
_cell.length_b   1.000
_cell.length_c   1.000
_cell.angle_alpha   90.00
_cell.angle_beta   90.00
_cell.angle_gamma   90.00
#
_symmetry.space_group_name_H-M   'P 1'
#
loop_
_entity.id
_entity.type
_entity.pdbx_description
1 polymer ?
#
loop_
_entity_poly.entity_id
_entity_poly.type
_entity_poly.pdbx_seq_one_letter_code
_entity_poly.pdbx_strand_id
1 'polypeptide(L)'
;MVVRRLGHLVFHIYAHRAETPPDRWIGLVREHDDLGAGAWSLAQMPRPPAYRLESFPEVLGLMRALRLPGVLPAMVAADDPTLRPLFPGRAPMHMNLYLCFHETRRHDPLVRAAADWVSAAYEAAANGATPTQP
;
A
#
# COMPACT_ATOMS: atom_id res chain seq x y z
N MET A 1 15.27 14.85 12.51
CA MET A 1 14.92 13.91 11.43
C MET A 1 14.32 14.77 10.34
N VAL A 2 14.79 14.64 9.11
CA VAL A 2 14.20 15.37 7.98
C VAL A 2 13.10 14.49 7.38
N VAL A 3 11.93 15.09 7.17
CA VAL A 3 10.73 14.42 6.62
C VAL A 3 10.22 15.23 5.44
N ARG A 4 10.06 14.57 4.29
CA ARG A 4 9.50 15.17 3.06
C ARG A 4 8.35 14.31 2.58
N ARG A 5 7.19 14.91 2.33
CA ARG A 5 6.05 14.19 1.74
C ARG A 5 6.32 13.96 0.25
N LEU A 6 6.29 12.70 -0.19
CA LEU A 6 6.45 12.33 -1.60
C LEU A 6 5.11 12.17 -2.31
N GLY A 7 4.07 11.77 -1.59
CA GLY A 7 2.77 11.50 -2.19
C GLY A 7 1.87 10.72 -1.25
N HIS A 8 1.06 9.83 -1.81
CA HIS A 8 0.21 8.95 -1.05
C HIS A 8 0.03 7.59 -1.73
N LEU A 9 -0.18 6.57 -0.91
CA LEU A 9 -0.59 5.25 -1.32
C LEU A 9 -2.10 5.13 -1.14
N VAL A 10 -2.76 4.48 -2.10
CA VAL A 10 -4.20 4.18 -2.06
C VAL A 10 -4.35 2.70 -1.76
N PHE A 11 -5.24 2.33 -0.85
CA PHE A 11 -5.49 0.94 -0.47
C PHE A 11 -6.96 0.58 -0.65
N HIS A 12 -7.19 -0.65 -1.08
CA HIS A 12 -8.50 -1.29 -1.05
C HIS A 12 -8.37 -2.71 -0.48
N ILE A 13 -9.51 -3.30 -0.14
CA ILE A 13 -9.62 -4.75 0.02
C ILE A 13 -9.95 -5.30 -1.36
N TYR A 14 -9.10 -6.17 -1.88
CA TYR A 14 -9.25 -6.78 -3.19
C TYR A 14 -9.70 -8.24 -3.08
N ALA A 15 -10.41 -8.72 -4.07
CA ALA A 15 -10.77 -10.13 -4.25
C ALA A 15 -10.70 -10.49 -5.75
N HIS A 16 -10.55 -11.79 -6.05
CA HIS A 16 -10.63 -12.25 -7.44
C HIS A 16 -12.07 -12.13 -8.01
N ARG A 17 -12.18 -11.94 -9.33
CA ARG A 17 -13.48 -11.88 -10.02
C ARG A 17 -14.25 -13.21 -9.85
N ALA A 18 -15.57 -13.09 -9.67
CA ALA A 18 -16.58 -14.17 -9.63
C ALA A 18 -16.89 -14.86 -8.29
N GLU A 19 -16.36 -14.39 -7.15
CA GLU A 19 -16.66 -15.05 -5.86
C GLU A 19 -17.67 -14.27 -5.01
N THR A 20 -18.58 -15.03 -4.39
CA THR A 20 -19.41 -14.58 -3.25
C THR A 20 -18.48 -13.98 -2.20
N PRO A 21 -18.85 -12.85 -1.53
CA PRO A 21 -18.02 -12.28 -0.48
C PRO A 21 -17.64 -13.37 0.53
N PRO A 22 -16.35 -13.71 0.66
CA PRO A 22 -15.97 -14.86 1.45
C PRO A 22 -16.06 -14.52 2.93
N ASP A 23 -16.37 -15.54 3.72
CA ASP A 23 -16.50 -15.49 5.17
C ASP A 23 -15.15 -15.32 5.89
N ARG A 24 -14.06 -15.49 5.15
CA ARG A 24 -12.67 -15.41 5.59
C ARG A 24 -11.88 -14.48 4.69
N TRP A 25 -10.83 -13.89 5.27
CA TRP A 25 -9.94 -12.98 4.57
C TRP A 25 -8.54 -12.98 5.17
N ILE A 26 -7.62 -12.40 4.43
CA ILE A 26 -6.20 -12.29 4.74
C ILE A 26 -5.93 -10.86 5.19
N GLY A 27 -5.45 -10.70 6.41
CA GLY A 27 -5.10 -9.42 7.00
C GLY A 27 -3.61 -9.31 7.28
N LEU A 28 -3.22 -8.18 7.83
CA LEU A 28 -1.86 -7.98 8.33
C LEU A 28 -1.71 -8.56 9.75
N VAL A 29 -0.46 -8.71 10.20
CA VAL A 29 -0.13 -9.06 11.58
C VAL A 29 -0.70 -8.06 12.60
N ARG A 30 -0.82 -8.48 13.86
CA ARG A 30 -1.58 -7.78 14.91
C ARG A 30 -1.02 -6.42 15.27
N GLU A 31 0.27 -6.24 15.07
CA GLU A 31 0.99 -4.99 15.22
C GLU A 31 0.39 -3.88 14.36
N HIS A 32 -0.35 -4.23 13.30
CA HIS A 32 -1.04 -3.28 12.42
C HIS A 32 -2.53 -3.10 12.76
N ASP A 33 -3.06 -3.76 13.79
CA ASP A 33 -4.50 -3.72 14.10
C ASP A 33 -4.98 -2.31 14.52
N ASP A 34 -4.06 -1.47 15.01
CA ASP A 34 -4.36 -0.11 15.49
C ASP A 34 -3.83 0.99 14.56
N LEU A 35 -3.23 0.63 13.41
CA LEU A 35 -2.66 1.62 12.49
C LEU A 35 -2.83 1.30 11.00
N GLY A 36 -2.98 2.37 10.21
CA GLY A 36 -2.94 2.33 8.76
C GLY A 36 -3.87 1.27 8.14
N ALA A 37 -3.33 0.48 7.22
CA ALA A 37 -4.09 -0.50 6.44
C ALA A 37 -4.70 -1.61 7.28
N GLY A 38 -4.04 -2.02 8.38
CA GLY A 38 -4.55 -3.07 9.26
C GLY A 38 -5.83 -2.62 9.97
N ALA A 39 -5.75 -1.54 10.75
CA ALA A 39 -6.91 -0.93 11.41
C ALA A 39 -8.05 -0.62 10.44
N TRP A 40 -7.74 0.02 9.31
CA TRP A 40 -8.76 0.34 8.31
C TRP A 40 -9.43 -0.92 7.76
N SER A 41 -8.66 -1.96 7.40
CA SER A 41 -9.24 -3.19 6.86
C SER A 41 -10.09 -3.96 7.87
N LEU A 42 -9.70 -3.98 9.15
CA LEU A 42 -10.50 -4.56 10.24
C LEU A 42 -11.85 -3.87 10.37
N ALA A 43 -11.90 -2.54 10.28
CA ALA A 43 -13.16 -1.80 10.35
C ALA A 43 -14.09 -2.06 9.16
N GLN A 44 -13.57 -2.57 8.04
CA GLN A 44 -14.36 -2.85 6.83
C GLN A 44 -14.92 -4.28 6.80
N MET A 45 -14.27 -5.20 7.51
CA MET A 45 -14.54 -6.63 7.44
C MET A 45 -15.38 -7.10 8.64
N PRO A 46 -16.35 -8.01 8.44
CA PRO A 46 -17.28 -8.41 9.50
C PRO A 46 -16.66 -9.35 10.55
N ARG A 47 -15.46 -9.87 10.30
CA ARG A 47 -14.77 -10.86 11.13
C ARG A 47 -13.27 -10.58 11.17
N PRO A 48 -12.56 -11.05 12.21
CA PRO A 48 -11.09 -11.04 12.21
C PRO A 48 -10.48 -11.80 11.02
N PRO A 49 -9.25 -11.48 10.59
CA PRO A 49 -8.56 -12.21 9.54
C PRO A 49 -8.39 -13.69 9.89
N ALA A 50 -8.58 -14.57 8.91
CA ALA A 50 -8.30 -16.00 9.05
C ALA A 50 -6.80 -16.30 8.93
N TYR A 51 -6.08 -15.47 8.17
CA TYR A 51 -4.64 -15.52 7.99
C TYR A 51 -4.07 -14.13 8.20
N ARG A 52 -2.88 -14.06 8.80
CA ARG A 52 -2.18 -12.81 9.12
C ARG A 52 -0.77 -12.89 8.59
N LEU A 53 -0.34 -11.86 7.86
CA LEU A 53 0.93 -11.81 7.15
C LEU A 53 1.63 -10.46 7.38
N GLU A 54 2.95 -10.43 7.22
CA GLU A 54 3.76 -9.25 7.55
C GLU A 54 3.78 -8.23 6.42
N SER A 55 3.67 -8.69 5.17
CA SER A 55 3.86 -7.84 4.01
C SER A 55 2.77 -7.98 2.94
N PHE A 56 2.52 -6.90 2.19
CA PHE A 56 1.56 -6.91 1.08
C PHE A 56 1.89 -7.91 -0.04
N PRO A 57 3.17 -8.16 -0.41
CA PRO A 57 3.51 -9.23 -1.35
C PRO A 57 3.09 -10.61 -0.87
N GLU A 58 3.25 -10.92 0.42
CA GLU A 58 2.78 -12.19 1.00
C GLU A 58 1.26 -12.27 0.97
N VAL A 59 0.56 -11.17 1.31
CA VAL A 59 -0.90 -11.08 1.19
C VAL A 59 -1.33 -11.40 -0.24
N LEU A 60 -0.74 -10.76 -1.25
CA LEU A 60 -1.05 -11.05 -2.66
C LEU A 60 -0.75 -12.51 -3.04
N GLY A 61 0.37 -13.06 -2.58
CA GLY A 61 0.73 -14.47 -2.80
C GLY A 61 -0.32 -15.43 -2.25
N LEU A 62 -0.79 -15.19 -1.02
CA LEU A 62 -1.80 -16.04 -0.38
C LEU A 62 -3.20 -15.82 -0.98
N MET A 63 -3.55 -14.60 -1.37
CA MET A 63 -4.78 -14.30 -2.10
C MET A 63 -4.84 -15.11 -3.40
N ARG A 64 -3.73 -15.20 -4.15
CA ARG A 64 -3.66 -16.02 -5.37
C ARG A 64 -3.83 -17.50 -5.10
N ALA A 65 -3.26 -18.01 -4.00
CA ALA A 65 -3.29 -19.41 -3.64
C ALA A 65 -4.67 -19.87 -3.12
N LEU A 66 -5.29 -19.08 -2.23
CA LEU A 66 -6.53 -19.46 -1.54
C LEU A 66 -7.77 -18.77 -2.08
N ARG A 67 -7.61 -17.83 -3.01
CA ARG A 67 -8.66 -16.96 -3.55
C ARG A 67 -9.40 -16.11 -2.51
N LEU A 68 -8.85 -15.99 -1.31
CA LEU A 68 -9.41 -15.13 -0.27
C LEU A 68 -9.11 -13.65 -0.54
N PRO A 69 -9.90 -12.71 0.01
CA PRO A 69 -9.65 -11.30 -0.13
C PRO A 69 -8.53 -10.87 0.80
N GLY A 70 -7.89 -9.75 0.47
CA GLY A 70 -6.88 -9.13 1.30
C GLY A 70 -6.74 -7.64 1.04
N VAL A 71 -6.19 -6.93 2.03
CA VAL A 71 -5.87 -5.51 1.90
C VAL A 71 -4.56 -5.33 1.14
N LEU A 72 -4.58 -4.51 0.08
CA LEU A 72 -3.39 -4.23 -0.73
C LEU A 72 -3.33 -2.74 -1.12
N PRO A 73 -2.11 -2.19 -1.28
CA PRO A 73 -1.92 -0.98 -2.05
C PRO A 73 -2.38 -1.19 -3.50
N ALA A 74 -3.02 -0.19 -4.08
CA ALA A 74 -3.51 -0.23 -5.47
C ALA A 74 -2.39 -0.53 -6.47
N MET A 75 -1.18 0.00 -6.24
CA MET A 75 0.00 -0.29 -7.06
C MET A 75 0.39 -1.78 -7.05
N VAL A 76 0.19 -2.49 -5.93
CA VAL A 76 0.50 -3.92 -5.83
C VAL A 76 -0.58 -4.76 -6.51
N ALA A 77 -1.84 -4.32 -6.42
CA ALA A 77 -2.96 -4.98 -7.09
C ALA A 77 -2.99 -4.73 -8.61
N ALA A 78 -2.40 -3.63 -9.08
CA ALA A 78 -2.39 -3.24 -10.50
C ALA A 78 -1.72 -4.29 -11.41
N ASP A 79 -0.76 -5.05 -10.88
CA ASP A 79 -0.07 -6.11 -11.60
C ASP A 79 -0.92 -7.38 -11.80
N ASP A 80 -2.12 -7.45 -11.19
CA ASP A 80 -3.02 -8.58 -11.29
C ASP A 80 -4.41 -8.16 -11.79
N PRO A 81 -4.71 -8.28 -13.11
CA PRO A 81 -5.98 -7.83 -13.68
C PRO A 81 -7.19 -8.67 -13.22
N THR A 82 -6.95 -9.80 -12.54
CA THR A 82 -8.03 -10.64 -12.00
C THR A 82 -8.55 -10.13 -10.67
N LEU A 83 -7.84 -9.21 -10.01
CA LEU A 83 -8.27 -8.57 -8.79
C LEU A 83 -9.21 -7.39 -9.06
N ARG A 84 -10.17 -7.22 -8.16
CA ARG A 84 -11.06 -6.06 -8.11
C ARG A 84 -11.28 -5.64 -6.65
N PRO A 85 -11.55 -4.35 -6.38
CA PRO A 85 -12.02 -3.93 -5.07
C PRO A 85 -13.25 -4.75 -4.67
N LEU A 86 -13.20 -5.37 -3.50
CA LEU A 86 -14.30 -6.14 -2.91
C LEU A 86 -15.52 -5.24 -2.64
N PHE A 87 -15.27 -3.98 -2.29
CA PHE A 87 -16.27 -2.97 -1.99
C PHE A 87 -16.13 -1.75 -2.93
N PRO A 88 -16.57 -1.83 -4.20
CA PRO A 88 -16.32 -0.80 -5.21
C PRO A 88 -16.98 0.56 -4.92
N GLY A 89 -17.98 0.62 -4.04
CA GLY A 89 -18.61 1.87 -3.61
C GLY A 89 -18.07 2.46 -2.31
N ARG A 90 -17.10 1.81 -1.65
CA ARG A 90 -16.51 2.33 -0.41
C ARG A 90 -15.26 3.17 -0.71
N ALA A 91 -15.09 4.24 0.05
CA ALA A 91 -13.91 5.09 -0.06
C ALA A 91 -12.63 4.28 0.25
N PRO A 92 -11.57 4.40 -0.57
CA PRO A 92 -10.29 3.78 -0.25
C PRO A 92 -9.64 4.43 0.98
N MET A 93 -8.65 3.73 1.54
CA MET A 93 -7.75 4.35 2.50
C MET A 93 -6.60 5.04 1.75
N HIS A 94 -6.30 6.28 2.14
CA HIS A 94 -5.13 7.00 1.70
C HIS A 94 -4.10 7.04 2.82
N MET A 95 -2.84 6.72 2.52
CA MET A 95 -1.74 6.85 3.45
C MET A 95 -0.66 7.73 2.83
N ASN A 96 -0.21 8.75 3.54
CA ASN A 96 0.87 9.60 3.04
C ASN A 96 2.18 8.81 2.97
N LEU A 97 2.89 8.96 1.86
CA LEU A 97 4.23 8.43 1.68
C LEU A 97 5.24 9.54 1.95
N TYR A 98 6.22 9.25 2.82
CA TYR A 98 7.26 10.19 3.20
C TYR A 98 8.64 9.62 2.91
N LEU A 99 9.54 10.49 2.46
CA LEU A 99 10.98 10.27 2.50
C LEU A 99 11.50 10.79 3.84
N CYS A 100 12.20 9.92 4.58
CA CYS A 100 12.76 10.24 5.88
C CYS A 100 14.25 9.92 5.90
N PHE A 101 15.05 10.81 6.48
CA PHE A 101 16.46 10.55 6.77
C PHE A 101 16.89 11.26 8.06
N HIS A 102 17.97 10.76 8.66
CA HIS A 102 18.47 11.26 9.93
C HIS A 102 18.93 12.72 9.82
N GLU A 103 18.70 13.53 10.86
CA GLU A 103 19.01 14.97 10.85
C GLU A 103 20.47 15.26 10.51
N THR A 104 21.37 14.44 11.04
CA THR A 104 22.83 14.59 10.83
C THR A 104 23.25 14.42 9.37
N ARG A 105 22.38 13.85 8.52
CA ARG A 105 22.62 13.70 7.07
C ARG A 105 22.04 14.85 6.24
N ARG A 106 21.41 15.86 6.86
CA ARG A 106 20.81 16.99 6.14
C ARG A 106 21.79 17.78 5.26
N HIS A 107 23.08 17.76 5.61
CA HIS A 107 24.14 18.46 4.88
C HIS A 107 25.00 17.52 4.03
N ASP A 108 24.72 16.21 4.04
CA ASP A 108 25.40 15.25 3.19
C ASP A 108 24.95 15.47 1.73
N PRO A 109 25.87 15.83 0.82
CA PRO A 109 25.52 16.19 -0.55
C PRO A 109 24.92 15.01 -1.32
N LEU A 110 25.33 13.77 -1.04
CA LEU A 110 24.79 12.59 -1.72
C LEU A 110 23.36 12.30 -1.24
N VAL A 111 23.11 12.41 0.06
CA VAL A 111 21.76 12.22 0.62
C VAL A 111 20.80 13.28 0.08
N ARG A 112 21.25 14.54 -0.03
CA ARG A 112 20.44 15.61 -0.63
C ARG A 112 20.13 15.34 -2.10
N ALA A 113 21.14 15.01 -2.90
CA ALA A 113 20.96 14.71 -4.32
C ALA A 113 19.98 13.54 -4.53
N ALA A 114 20.12 12.45 -3.75
CA ALA A 114 19.20 11.33 -3.80
C ALA A 114 17.77 11.73 -3.36
N ALA A 115 17.63 12.52 -2.30
CA ALA A 115 16.33 12.97 -1.83
C ALA A 115 15.61 13.87 -2.84
N ASP A 116 16.36 14.76 -3.50
CA ASP A 116 15.85 15.64 -4.54
C ASP A 116 15.44 14.85 -5.78
N TRP A 117 16.28 13.90 -6.21
CA TRP A 117 15.96 13.01 -7.32
C TRP A 117 14.69 12.17 -7.06
N VAL A 118 14.59 11.51 -5.90
CA VAL A 118 13.39 10.73 -5.53
C VAL A 118 12.15 11.62 -5.52
N SER A 119 12.24 12.83 -4.95
CA SER A 119 11.09 13.75 -4.91
C SER A 119 10.64 14.15 -6.31
N ALA A 120 11.58 14.53 -7.17
CA ALA A 120 11.29 14.88 -8.56
C ALA A 120 10.67 13.70 -9.33
N ALA A 121 11.12 12.48 -9.10
CA ALA A 121 10.56 11.29 -9.74
C ALA A 121 9.10 11.04 -9.35
N TYR A 122 8.75 11.24 -8.08
CA TYR A 122 7.36 11.12 -7.61
C TYR A 122 6.46 12.25 -8.15
N GLU A 123 6.98 13.48 -8.21
CA GLU A 123 6.25 14.62 -8.81
C GLU A 123 6.00 14.40 -10.30
N ALA A 124 7.00 13.92 -11.04
CA ALA A 124 6.86 13.59 -12.45
C ALA A 124 5.81 12.49 -12.67
N ALA A 125 5.87 11.41 -11.90
CA ALA A 125 4.90 10.32 -11.98
C ALA A 125 3.47 10.78 -11.67
N ALA A 126 3.28 11.66 -10.68
CA ALA A 126 1.98 12.23 -10.35
C ALA A 126 1.40 13.10 -11.48
N ASN A 127 2.26 13.75 -12.27
CA ASN A 127 1.88 14.62 -13.38
C ASN A 127 1.84 13.88 -14.74
N GLY A 128 2.10 12.57 -14.79
CA GLY A 128 2.14 11.79 -16.03
C GLY A 128 3.41 11.98 -16.87
N ALA A 129 4.48 12.52 -16.29
CA ALA A 129 5.79 12.73 -16.93
C ALA A 129 6.80 11.64 -16.52
N THR A 130 7.70 11.26 -17.44
CA THR A 130 8.79 10.31 -17.14
C THR A 130 9.94 11.02 -16.43
N PRO A 131 10.45 10.51 -15.28
CA PRO A 131 11.59 11.12 -14.59
C PRO A 131 12.88 11.04 -15.43
N THR A 132 13.62 12.13 -15.52
CA THR A 132 14.98 12.14 -16.08
C THR A 132 15.93 11.46 -15.08
N GLN A 133 16.77 10.52 -15.55
CA GLN A 133 17.82 9.94 -14.71
C GLN A 133 18.93 10.97 -14.42
N PRO A 134 19.57 10.93 -13.23
CA PRO A 134 20.69 11.79 -12.89
C PRO A 134 21.98 11.39 -13.60
#